data_AF-A0A939JMG5-F1
#
_entry.id   AF-A0A939JMG5-F1
#
_cell.length_a   1.000
_cell.length_b   1.000
_cell.length_c   1.000
_cell.angle_alpha   90.00
_cell.angle_beta   90.00
_cell.angle_gamma   90.00
#
_symmetry.space_group_name_H-M   'P 1'
#
loop_
_entity.id
_entity.type
_entity.pdbx_description
1 polymer ?
#
loop_
_entity_poly.entity_id
_entity_poly.type
_entity_poly.pdbx_seq_one_letter_code
_entity_poly.pdbx_strand_id
1 'polypeptide(L)'
;MATPWYGVNQASNEAHNTENKRSWGRPLLRNRCETLDIPFLIVDGAKDIRARRVVDSLEAALPDVRRVTLRRAGHLPWTEE
;
A
#
# COMPACT_ATOMS: atom_id res chain seq x y z
N MET A 1 -4.41 -13.21 17.69
CA MET A 1 -5.52 -13.77 16.88
C MET A 1 -6.78 -13.74 17.71
N ALA A 2 -7.96 -13.61 17.08
CA ALA A 2 -9.23 -13.58 17.81
C ALA A 2 -9.50 -14.90 18.54
N THR A 3 -10.17 -14.84 19.69
CA THR A 3 -10.61 -16.01 20.46
C THR A 3 -12.09 -15.86 20.81
N PRO A 4 -12.97 -16.70 20.24
CA PRO A 4 -12.71 -17.79 19.28
C PRO A 4 -12.34 -17.27 17.87
N TRP A 5 -11.59 -18.10 17.12
CA TRP A 5 -11.27 -17.84 15.72
C TRP A 5 -12.26 -18.58 14.81
N TYR A 6 -12.96 -17.84 13.95
CA TYR A 6 -13.99 -18.37 13.06
C TYR A 6 -13.53 -18.60 11.61
N GLY A 7 -12.22 -18.47 11.33
CA GLY A 7 -11.69 -18.56 9.97
C GLY A 7 -11.87 -17.28 9.15
N VAL A 8 -11.41 -17.34 7.90
CA VAL A 8 -11.58 -16.24 6.93
C VAL A 8 -12.95 -16.35 6.27
N ASN A 9 -13.74 -15.27 6.30
CA ASN A 9 -14.99 -15.19 5.55
C ASN A 9 -14.68 -14.95 4.06
N GLN A 10 -14.58 -16.03 3.29
CA GLN A 10 -14.22 -15.96 1.86
C GLN A 10 -15.26 -15.20 1.03
N ALA A 11 -16.55 -15.38 1.29
CA ALA A 11 -17.61 -14.68 0.57
C ALA A 11 -17.50 -13.15 0.74
N SER A 12 -17.25 -12.70 1.97
CA SER A 12 -17.00 -11.28 2.24
C SER A 12 -15.70 -10.78 1.61
N ASN A 13 -14.62 -11.56 1.70
CA ASN A 13 -13.35 -11.23 1.06
C ASN A 13 -13.49 -11.07 -0.47
N GLU A 14 -14.20 -11.97 -1.13
CA GLU A 14 -14.48 -11.92 -2.58
C GLU A 14 -15.34 -10.72 -2.96
N ALA A 15 -16.36 -10.40 -2.17
CA ALA A 15 -17.21 -9.23 -2.38
C ALA A 15 -16.39 -7.92 -2.33
N HIS A 16 -15.57 -7.76 -1.28
CA HIS A 16 -14.69 -6.58 -1.16
C HIS A 16 -13.66 -6.50 -2.29
N ASN A 17 -13.06 -7.64 -2.68
CA ASN A 17 -12.11 -7.67 -3.80
C ASN A 17 -12.79 -7.29 -5.11
N THR A 18 -14.03 -7.73 -5.34
CA THR A 18 -14.81 -7.38 -6.53
C THR A 18 -15.14 -5.89 -6.58
N GLU A 19 -15.52 -5.31 -5.46
CA GLU A 19 -15.76 -3.86 -5.36
C GLU A 19 -14.47 -3.07 -5.57
N ASN A 20 -13.39 -3.43 -4.87
CA ASN A 20 -12.09 -2.76 -4.97
C ASN A 20 -11.53 -2.81 -6.40
N LYS A 21 -11.73 -3.90 -7.15
CA LYS A 21 -11.31 -3.98 -8.56
C LYS A 21 -11.94 -2.91 -9.45
N ARG A 22 -13.11 -2.36 -9.09
CA ARG A 22 -13.75 -1.25 -9.84
C ARG A 22 -12.97 0.06 -9.70
N SER A 23 -12.18 0.22 -8.63
CA SER A 23 -11.46 1.45 -8.30
C SER A 23 -9.94 1.30 -8.22
N TRP A 24 -9.42 0.07 -8.16
CA TRP A 24 -8.00 -0.23 -8.12
C TRP A 24 -7.28 0.20 -9.39
N GLY A 25 -6.08 0.79 -9.21
CA GLY A 25 -5.22 1.21 -10.30
C GLY A 25 -5.84 2.28 -11.21
N ARG A 26 -6.93 2.95 -10.78
CA ARG A 26 -7.55 3.98 -11.62
C ARG A 26 -6.56 5.11 -11.89
N PRO A 27 -6.46 5.58 -13.15
CA PRO A 27 -5.75 6.81 -13.48
C PRO A 27 -6.12 7.97 -12.55
N LEU A 28 -7.34 8.00 -12.02
CA LEU A 28 -7.78 9.06 -11.11
C LEU A 28 -6.91 9.22 -9.86
N LEU A 29 -6.47 8.13 -9.21
CA LEU A 29 -5.60 8.25 -8.04
C LEU A 29 -4.21 8.75 -8.44
N ARG A 30 -3.65 8.17 -9.52
CA ARG A 30 -2.37 8.59 -10.06
C ARG A 30 -2.37 10.07 -10.47
N ASN A 31 -3.36 10.48 -11.25
CA ASN A 31 -3.54 11.87 -11.68
C ASN A 31 -3.68 12.81 -10.48
N ARG A 32 -4.37 12.38 -9.41
CA ARG A 32 -4.45 13.17 -8.17
C ARG A 32 -3.09 13.30 -7.51
N CYS A 33 -2.34 12.20 -7.35
CA CYS A 33 -0.97 12.23 -6.82
C CYS A 33 -0.09 13.20 -7.62
N GLU A 34 -0.20 13.20 -8.95
CA GLU A 34 0.57 14.09 -9.83
C GLU A 34 0.23 15.58 -9.65
N THR A 35 -0.95 15.89 -9.10
CA THR A 35 -1.39 17.27 -8.81
C THR A 35 -1.07 17.75 -7.40
N LEU A 36 -0.49 16.90 -6.53
CA LEU A 36 -0.20 17.27 -5.14
C LEU A 36 1.13 18.03 -5.03
N ASP A 37 1.05 19.36 -4.90
CA ASP A 37 2.20 20.25 -4.73
C ASP A 37 2.57 20.43 -3.24
N ILE A 38 2.80 19.30 -2.55
CA ILE A 38 3.29 19.27 -1.17
C ILE A 38 4.40 18.22 -1.05
N PRO A 39 5.36 18.38 -0.11
CA PRO A 39 6.40 17.37 0.09
C PRO A 39 5.86 16.06 0.67
N PHE A 40 6.33 14.93 0.15
CA PHE A 40 5.99 13.59 0.63
C PHE A 40 7.21 12.82 1.14
N LEU A 41 6.99 12.04 2.20
CA LEU A 41 7.92 11.00 2.67
C LEU A 41 7.24 9.64 2.59
N ILE A 42 7.79 8.74 1.78
CA ILE A 42 7.43 7.33 1.77
C ILE A 42 8.36 6.59 2.73
N VAL A 43 7.78 5.81 3.63
CA VAL A 43 8.52 4.87 4.50
C VAL A 43 8.03 3.47 4.19
N ASP A 44 8.94 2.59 3.77
CA ASP A 44 8.61 1.21 3.42
C ASP A 44 9.61 0.20 3.99
N GLY A 45 9.17 -1.04 4.21
CA GLY A 45 10.04 -2.13 4.63
C GLY A 45 10.64 -2.88 3.43
N ALA A 46 11.93 -3.18 3.48
CA ALA A 46 12.59 -3.96 2.43
C ALA A 46 12.09 -5.42 2.37
N LYS A 47 11.48 -5.92 3.45
CA LYS A 47 10.92 -7.26 3.55
C LYS A 47 9.39 -7.28 3.42
N ASP A 48 8.76 -6.18 3.00
CA ASP A 48 7.31 -6.17 2.77
C ASP A 48 6.97 -7.24 1.71
N ILE A 49 6.01 -8.09 2.03
CA ILE A 49 5.53 -9.17 1.15
C ILE A 49 4.78 -8.65 -0.07
N ARG A 50 4.35 -7.38 -0.06
CA ARG A 50 3.71 -6.73 -1.20
C ARG A 50 4.73 -6.49 -2.31
N ALA A 51 4.26 -6.62 -3.55
CA ALA A 51 5.11 -6.41 -4.71
C ALA A 51 5.69 -4.98 -4.74
N ARG A 52 7.01 -4.87 -4.96
CA ARG A 52 7.74 -3.58 -5.00
C ARG A 52 7.11 -2.55 -5.95
N ARG A 53 6.59 -3.02 -7.09
CA ARG A 53 5.87 -2.18 -8.06
C ARG A 53 4.78 -1.29 -7.48
N VAL A 54 4.17 -1.67 -6.34
CA VAL A 54 3.09 -0.91 -5.71
C VAL A 54 3.61 0.39 -5.08
N VAL A 55 4.75 0.33 -4.41
CA VAL A 55 5.37 1.51 -3.81
C VAL A 55 6.18 2.29 -4.85
N ASP A 56 6.79 1.60 -5.82
CA ASP A 56 7.51 2.24 -6.92
C ASP A 56 6.56 3.08 -7.81
N SER A 57 5.33 2.60 -8.05
CA SER A 57 4.34 3.37 -8.83
C SER A 57 3.78 4.58 -8.09
N LEU A 58 3.75 4.54 -6.75
CA LEU A 58 3.37 5.68 -5.92
C LEU A 58 4.47 6.74 -5.92
N GLU A 59 5.72 6.33 -5.72
CA GLU A 59 6.89 7.22 -5.80
C GLU A 59 6.95 7.92 -7.17
N ALA A 60 6.72 7.19 -8.25
CA ALA A 60 6.68 7.75 -9.61
C ALA A 60 5.47 8.66 -9.90
N ALA A 61 4.48 8.74 -9.02
CA ALA A 61 3.29 9.58 -9.19
C ALA A 61 3.31 10.86 -8.37
N LEU A 62 4.26 11.01 -7.42
CA LEU A 62 4.34 12.16 -6.53
C LEU A 62 5.46 13.11 -6.99
N PRO A 63 5.17 14.42 -7.20
CA PRO A 63 6.14 15.34 -7.82
C PRO A 63 7.30 15.73 -6.88
N ASP A 64 7.07 15.85 -5.58
CA ASP A 64 8.10 16.07 -4.57
C ASP A 64 8.06 14.97 -3.50
N VAL A 65 8.85 13.92 -3.71
CA VAL A 65 8.88 12.75 -2.82
C VAL A 65 10.30 12.38 -2.43
N ARG A 66 10.43 11.91 -1.20
CA ARG A 66 11.59 11.17 -0.70
C ARG A 66 11.13 9.81 -0.20
N ARG A 67 12.01 8.83 -0.32
CA ARG A 67 11.76 7.47 0.13
C ARG A 67 12.83 6.99 1.08
N VAL A 68 12.39 6.38 2.17
CA VAL A 68 13.25 5.71 3.16
C VAL A 68 12.81 4.26 3.28
N THR A 69 13.71 3.35 2.90
CA THR A 69 13.48 1.92 3.01
C THR A 69 14.19 1.35 4.23
N LEU A 70 13.41 0.81 5.18
CA LEU A 70 13.94 0.14 6.37
C LEU A 70 14.35 -1.29 6.01
N ARG A 71 15.67 -1.56 6.03
CA ARG A 71 16.25 -2.81 5.52
C ARG A 71 15.77 -4.08 6.25
N ARG A 72 15.36 -3.95 7.51
CA ARG A 72 14.99 -5.10 8.35
C ARG A 72 13.49 -5.30 8.54
N ALA A 73 12.70 -4.28 8.21
CA ALA A 73 11.26 -4.30 8.38
C ALA A 73 10.49 -4.84 7.16
N GLY A 74 9.32 -5.39 7.41
CA GLY A 74 8.32 -5.88 6.47
C GLY A 74 7.15 -4.91 6.28
N HIS A 75 5.93 -5.41 6.41
CA HIS A 75 4.72 -4.67 6.03
C HIS A 75 4.32 -3.57 7.03
N LEU A 76 4.72 -3.71 8.29
CA LEU A 76 4.42 -2.79 9.39
C LEU A 76 5.73 -2.16 9.89
N PRO A 77 6.36 -1.26 9.12
CA PRO A 77 7.71 -0.76 9.39
C PRO A 77 7.86 0.02 10.70
N TRP A 78 6.77 0.44 11.32
CA TRP A 78 6.75 1.12 12.62
C TRP A 78 6.66 0.17 13.83
N THR A 79 6.40 -1.12 13.61
CA THR A 79 6.34 -2.13 14.70
C THR A 79 7.41 -3.22 14.58
N GLU A 80 8.04 -3.35 13.41
CA GLU A 80 9.00 -4.42 13.11
C GLU A 80 10.44 -3.95 13.35
N GLU A 81 11.29 -4.84 13.87
CA GLU A 81 12.73 -4.59 14.17
C GLU A 81 13.67 -4.85 12.97
#